data_AF-A0A212KPU1-F1
#
_entry.id   AF-A0A212KPU1-F1
#
_cell.length_a   1.000
_cell.length_b   1.000
_cell.length_c   1.000
_cell.angle_alpha   90.00
_cell.angle_beta   90.00
_cell.angle_gamma   90.00
#
_symmetry.space_group_name_H-M   'P 1'
#
loop_
_entity.id
_entity.type
_entity.pdbx_description
1 polymer ?
#
loop_
_entity_poly.entity_id
_entity_poly.type
_entity_poly.pdbx_seq_one_letter_code
_entity_poly.pdbx_strand_id
1 'polypeptide(L)'
;MSDSLTTKSSTSSDANITSFNPSNQVSAKGDDTPTSSLATLRFDLANQGRKLSVSPGVNQIDILFNEGFKVLNNKKGAYLGEKEKLFQIQKSLKKIPGAQKIINGNNETLEASLKQLMTGEILSKSLAYINFNLLKDEERFIEIPICSNDQGCFRMQKFKVETIFVSRSNIPCWGLVPVGEQKTPLINSSTSPIVLWRGTVPNDSAPGGIASVLINFDDKGPAYRMFNYNKKRLAIWLYVRTQNGQNKARTMGHSQGAALATYTAVELAIYISTDFKSPSYAWSTPGINKEHLDRWNALPSGEKPALVTAITKTDPVSKIGECVVSKLALFITSYVKNLSPLSAHCSILTPNSSGVFITAIDLEKENSKIARRLWVSLKGVRAGLFLGQRNIIKISRIYNDIAETNKAIASGVKAIKKRATDVSNALTKV
;
A
#
# COMPACT_ATOMS: atom_id res chain seq x y z
N MET A 1 -40.93 53.23 -27.44
CA MET A 1 -39.98 52.19 -27.03
C MET A 1 -40.17 51.95 -25.53
N SER A 2 -40.79 50.81 -25.21
CA SER A 2 -40.68 50.01 -23.97
C SER A 2 -40.78 50.68 -22.59
N ASP A 3 -41.96 50.56 -21.97
CA ASP A 3 -42.31 49.86 -20.69
C ASP A 3 -41.28 49.85 -19.55
N SER A 4 -41.54 49.94 -18.24
CA SER A 4 -42.74 49.90 -17.35
C SER A 4 -42.23 50.26 -15.92
N LEU A 5 -42.85 51.15 -15.13
CA LEU A 5 -43.84 50.93 -14.04
C LEU A 5 -43.53 49.87 -12.96
N THR A 6 -43.41 50.31 -11.68
CA THR A 6 -44.10 49.82 -10.43
C THR A 6 -43.43 50.45 -9.16
N THR A 7 -44.03 51.37 -8.39
CA THR A 7 -44.97 51.28 -7.23
C THR A 7 -44.56 50.29 -6.12
N LYS A 8 -44.12 50.68 -4.91
CA LYS A 8 -44.72 51.35 -3.71
C LYS A 8 -45.30 50.41 -2.62
N SER A 9 -44.89 50.70 -1.37
CA SER A 9 -45.57 50.50 -0.06
C SER A 9 -45.49 49.08 0.58
N SER A 10 -45.54 48.83 1.90
CA SER A 10 -45.68 49.66 3.12
C SER A 10 -45.47 48.81 4.41
N THR A 11 -44.94 49.47 5.45
CA THR A 11 -45.19 49.44 6.92
C THR A 11 -45.50 48.21 7.80
N SER A 12 -44.73 48.15 8.91
CA SER A 12 -45.07 48.05 10.36
C SER A 12 -45.60 46.75 10.99
N SER A 13 -44.94 46.28 12.06
CA SER A 13 -45.40 46.50 13.46
C SER A 13 -44.49 45.80 14.50
N ASP A 14 -44.45 46.43 15.68
CA ASP A 14 -43.61 46.20 16.85
C ASP A 14 -43.95 44.95 17.69
N ALA A 15 -42.98 44.46 18.47
CA ALA A 15 -43.17 44.15 19.90
C ALA A 15 -41.83 43.86 20.61
N ASN A 16 -41.82 44.18 21.89
CA ASN A 16 -40.68 44.52 22.75
C ASN A 16 -40.42 43.43 23.82
N ILE A 17 -39.16 43.38 24.29
CA ILE A 17 -38.70 43.15 25.68
C ILE A 17 -38.95 41.77 26.34
N THR A 18 -37.86 41.07 26.72
CA THR A 18 -37.49 40.89 28.14
C THR A 18 -36.09 40.30 28.30
N SER A 19 -35.40 40.88 29.28
CA SER A 19 -34.07 40.59 29.82
C SER A 19 -33.95 39.24 30.50
N PHE A 20 -32.78 38.60 30.42
CA PHE A 20 -32.16 37.97 31.60
C PHE A 20 -30.64 37.87 31.44
N ASN A 21 -29.95 38.50 32.39
CA ASN A 21 -28.52 38.38 32.67
C ASN A 21 -28.42 37.53 33.95
N PRO A 22 -27.45 36.60 34.07
CA PRO A 22 -26.41 36.93 35.04
C PRO A 22 -25.01 36.50 34.59
N SER A 23 -24.13 37.47 34.69
CA SER A 23 -22.71 37.32 34.96
C SER A 23 -22.47 36.44 36.19
N ASN A 24 -21.60 35.45 36.07
CA ASN A 24 -20.57 35.21 37.08
C ASN A 24 -19.26 34.76 36.43
N GLN A 25 -18.21 35.46 36.83
CA GLN A 25 -16.82 35.34 36.41
C GLN A 25 -16.22 33.99 36.83
N VAL A 26 -15.45 33.35 35.94
CA VAL A 26 -14.08 32.89 36.24
C VAL A 26 -13.26 32.98 34.96
N SER A 27 -12.17 33.74 35.03
CA SER A 27 -11.12 33.84 34.01
C SER A 27 -10.18 32.63 34.06
N ALA A 28 -9.84 32.05 32.90
CA ALA A 28 -8.48 31.61 32.58
C ALA A 28 -8.35 31.23 31.09
N LYS A 29 -7.50 31.99 30.38
CA LYS A 29 -6.58 31.60 29.28
C LYS A 29 -6.98 30.33 28.50
N GLY A 30 -7.39 30.41 27.24
CA GLY A 30 -6.58 30.91 26.14
C GLY A 30 -5.87 29.72 25.47
N ASP A 31 -6.53 29.08 24.52
CA ASP A 31 -5.93 28.21 23.51
C ASP A 31 -6.88 28.14 22.31
N ASP A 32 -6.66 29.04 21.34
CA ASP A 32 -7.23 28.94 20.00
C ASP A 32 -6.55 27.77 19.29
N THR A 33 -7.16 26.59 19.37
CA THR A 33 -6.83 25.47 18.50
C THR A 33 -7.64 25.58 17.21
N PRO A 34 -7.02 25.58 16.02
CA PRO A 34 -7.78 25.48 14.79
C PRO A 34 -8.35 24.06 14.72
N THR A 35 -9.66 23.94 14.92
CA THR A 35 -10.42 22.71 14.62
C THR A 35 -10.30 22.42 13.12
N SER A 36 -9.26 21.68 12.74
CA SER A 36 -9.13 21.14 11.39
C SER A 36 -10.35 20.25 11.10
N SER A 37 -10.99 20.47 9.96
CA SER A 37 -12.20 19.77 9.50
C SER A 37 -12.08 18.24 9.41
N LEU A 38 -10.88 17.68 9.59
CA LEU A 38 -10.60 16.24 9.66
C LEU A 38 -10.73 15.64 11.09
N ALA A 39 -10.65 16.46 12.14
CA ALA A 39 -10.92 16.02 13.51
C ALA A 39 -12.42 15.74 13.75
N THR A 40 -13.30 16.48 13.05
CA THR A 40 -14.75 16.22 13.00
C THR A 40 -15.06 14.89 12.31
N LEU A 41 -14.25 14.50 11.31
CA LEU A 41 -14.32 13.21 10.62
C LEU A 41 -14.03 12.00 11.53
N ARG A 42 -13.15 12.17 12.54
CA ARG A 42 -12.82 11.15 13.54
C ARG A 42 -13.99 10.84 14.49
N PHE A 43 -14.86 11.82 14.74
CA PHE A 43 -16.02 11.64 15.63
C PHE A 43 -17.25 11.16 14.85
N ASP A 44 -17.52 11.67 13.64
CA ASP A 44 -18.75 11.33 12.92
C ASP A 44 -18.76 9.94 12.25
N LEU A 45 -17.65 9.47 11.69
CA LEU A 45 -17.58 8.12 11.09
C LEU A 45 -17.50 7.00 12.13
N ALA A 46 -16.93 7.28 13.31
CA ALA A 46 -16.73 6.29 14.38
C ALA A 46 -17.90 6.22 15.38
N ASN A 47 -18.53 7.35 15.74
CA ASN A 47 -19.61 7.36 16.73
C ASN A 47 -21.02 7.20 16.16
N GLN A 48 -21.26 7.45 14.86
CA GLN A 48 -22.63 7.42 14.35
C GLN A 48 -23.08 6.09 13.73
N GLY A 49 -22.21 5.10 13.55
CA GLY A 49 -22.60 3.85 12.89
C GLY A 49 -23.34 4.09 11.56
N ARG A 50 -23.02 5.18 10.84
CA ARG A 50 -23.77 5.58 9.64
C ARG A 50 -23.62 4.52 8.57
N LYS A 51 -24.74 3.92 8.18
CA LYS A 51 -24.88 3.12 6.97
C LYS A 51 -24.66 4.03 5.77
N LEU A 52 -23.46 4.05 5.21
CA LEU A 52 -23.22 4.60 3.88
C LEU A 52 -23.69 3.56 2.85
N SER A 53 -24.95 3.64 2.43
CA SER A 53 -25.47 2.85 1.32
C SER A 53 -25.09 3.52 0.00
N VAL A 54 -24.23 2.88 -0.79
CA VAL A 54 -23.96 3.31 -2.16
C VAL A 54 -24.92 2.55 -3.07
N SER A 55 -25.73 3.27 -3.86
CA SER A 55 -26.64 2.64 -4.83
C SER A 55 -25.86 1.83 -5.88
N PRO A 56 -26.35 0.64 -6.27
CA PRO A 56 -25.66 -0.21 -7.22
C PRO A 56 -25.72 0.40 -8.64
N GLY A 57 -24.56 0.79 -9.15
CA GLY A 57 -24.37 1.26 -10.53
C GLY A 57 -23.35 0.40 -11.28
N VAL A 58 -23.87 -0.43 -12.19
CA VAL A 58 -23.20 -1.20 -13.27
C VAL A 58 -22.09 -2.20 -12.88
N ASN A 59 -22.42 -3.47 -13.11
CA ASN A 59 -21.61 -4.69 -12.94
C ASN A 59 -20.52 -4.83 -14.02
N GLN A 60 -19.22 -4.65 -13.70
CA GLN A 60 -18.17 -5.16 -14.60
C GLN A 60 -16.78 -5.45 -13.98
N ILE A 61 -16.58 -5.32 -12.66
CA ILE A 61 -15.21 -5.36 -12.08
C ILE A 61 -14.86 -6.67 -11.35
N ASP A 62 -15.85 -7.44 -10.90
CA ASP A 62 -15.65 -8.69 -10.13
C ASP A 62 -14.89 -9.79 -10.91
N ILE A 63 -14.78 -9.66 -12.24
CA ILE A 63 -14.14 -10.65 -13.13
C ILE A 63 -12.60 -10.43 -13.22
N LEU A 64 -12.07 -9.25 -12.87
CA LEU A 64 -10.75 -8.80 -13.35
C LEU A 64 -9.53 -9.22 -12.50
N PHE A 65 -9.72 -9.69 -11.26
CA PHE A 65 -8.62 -10.07 -10.35
C PHE A 65 -8.53 -11.57 -10.09
N ASN A 66 -9.66 -12.27 -10.13
CA ASN A 66 -9.66 -13.73 -10.10
C ASN A 66 -8.88 -14.33 -11.29
N GLU A 67 -8.84 -13.67 -12.45
CA GLU A 67 -8.03 -14.13 -13.58
C GLU A 67 -6.51 -13.98 -13.37
N GLY A 68 -6.05 -12.89 -12.75
CA GLY A 68 -4.62 -12.72 -12.43
C GLY A 68 -4.12 -13.78 -11.46
N PHE A 69 -4.95 -14.13 -10.47
CA PHE A 69 -4.66 -15.23 -9.53
C PHE A 69 -4.83 -16.62 -10.16
N LYS A 70 -5.82 -16.83 -11.05
CA LYS A 70 -5.99 -18.09 -11.79
C LYS A 70 -4.84 -18.37 -12.76
N VAL A 71 -4.29 -17.34 -13.43
CA VAL A 71 -3.08 -17.46 -14.26
C VAL A 71 -1.85 -17.79 -13.41
N LEU A 72 -1.78 -17.30 -12.17
CA LEU A 72 -0.71 -17.63 -11.22
C LEU A 72 -0.84 -19.04 -10.59
N ASN A 73 -2.04 -19.62 -10.56
CA ASN A 73 -2.33 -20.93 -9.96
C ASN A 73 -2.53 -22.07 -10.97
N ASN A 74 -2.48 -21.80 -12.28
CA ASN A 74 -2.57 -22.86 -13.28
C ASN A 74 -1.28 -23.70 -13.28
N LYS A 75 -1.41 -24.97 -12.90
CA LYS A 75 -0.35 -25.99 -12.72
C LYS A 75 0.55 -26.28 -13.94
N LYS A 76 0.37 -25.58 -15.07
CA LYS A 76 1.35 -25.58 -16.16
C LYS A 76 2.34 -24.45 -15.92
N GLY A 77 3.24 -24.66 -14.97
CA GLY A 77 4.44 -23.84 -14.72
C GLY A 77 5.46 -23.93 -15.87
N ALA A 78 5.00 -23.85 -17.12
CA ALA A 78 5.86 -23.50 -18.22
C ALA A 78 6.26 -22.04 -18.02
N TYR A 79 7.57 -21.78 -18.03
CA TYR A 79 8.16 -20.45 -18.11
C TYR A 79 7.29 -19.53 -18.98
N LEU A 80 6.54 -18.61 -18.37
CA LEU A 80 6.03 -17.48 -19.12
C LEU A 80 7.28 -16.78 -19.68
N GLY A 81 7.40 -16.74 -21.00
CA GLY A 81 8.50 -16.04 -21.66
C GLY A 81 8.55 -14.59 -21.18
N GLU A 82 9.71 -13.95 -21.24
CA GLU A 82 9.88 -12.55 -20.78
C GLU A 82 8.84 -11.60 -21.41
N LYS A 83 8.48 -11.84 -22.68
CA LYS A 83 7.41 -11.11 -23.39
C LYS A 83 6.05 -11.20 -22.70
N GLU A 84 5.67 -12.38 -22.22
CA GLU A 84 4.39 -12.59 -21.54
C GLU A 84 4.40 -11.93 -20.15
N LYS A 85 5.53 -12.01 -19.43
CA LYS A 85 5.70 -11.30 -18.14
C LYS A 85 5.58 -9.77 -18.32
N LEU A 86 6.22 -9.23 -19.36
CA LEU A 86 6.12 -7.81 -19.73
C LEU A 86 4.68 -7.42 -20.09
N PHE A 87 4.00 -8.25 -20.88
CA PHE A 87 2.60 -8.03 -21.25
C PHE A 87 1.69 -7.96 -20.02
N GLN A 88 1.85 -8.86 -19.04
CA GLN A 88 1.07 -8.83 -17.81
C GLN A 88 1.36 -7.59 -16.95
N ILE A 89 2.61 -7.10 -16.92
CA ILE A 89 2.97 -5.85 -16.24
C ILE A 89 2.27 -4.67 -16.91
N GLN A 90 2.37 -4.55 -18.24
CA GLN A 90 1.72 -3.48 -18.99
C GLN A 90 0.19 -3.51 -18.83
N LYS A 91 -0.41 -4.71 -18.85
CA LYS A 91 -1.84 -4.91 -18.57
C LYS A 91 -2.21 -4.40 -17.17
N SER A 92 -1.38 -4.67 -16.16
CA SER A 92 -1.62 -4.23 -14.78
C SER A 92 -1.50 -2.71 -14.63
N LEU A 93 -0.50 -2.09 -15.27
CA LEU A 93 -0.35 -0.63 -15.28
C LEU A 93 -1.53 0.07 -15.97
N LYS A 94 -2.03 -0.50 -17.08
CA LYS A 94 -3.21 0.02 -17.79
C LYS A 94 -4.51 -0.06 -16.99
N LYS A 95 -4.60 -0.88 -15.94
CA LYS A 95 -5.78 -0.95 -15.06
C LYS A 95 -5.90 0.26 -14.12
N ILE A 96 -4.80 0.95 -13.84
CA ILE A 96 -4.78 2.06 -12.87
C ILE A 96 -5.59 3.26 -13.39
N PRO A 97 -5.41 3.72 -14.65
CA PRO A 97 -6.29 4.74 -15.23
C PRO A 97 -7.77 4.32 -15.27
N GLY A 98 -8.06 3.02 -15.47
CA GLY A 98 -9.43 2.49 -15.43
C GLY A 98 -10.07 2.63 -14.05
N ALA A 99 -9.36 2.20 -13.00
CA ALA A 99 -9.79 2.34 -11.62
C ALA A 99 -9.96 3.82 -11.23
N GLN A 100 -9.13 4.70 -11.78
CA GLN A 100 -9.24 6.15 -11.60
C GLN A 100 -10.50 6.72 -12.27
N LYS A 101 -10.81 6.33 -13.52
CA LYS A 101 -12.06 6.75 -14.17
C LYS A 101 -13.28 6.38 -13.34
N ILE A 102 -13.23 5.26 -12.61
CA ILE A 102 -14.31 4.86 -11.71
C ILE A 102 -14.34 5.71 -10.44
N ILE A 103 -13.18 5.99 -9.82
CA ILE A 103 -13.09 6.86 -8.63
C ILE A 103 -13.56 8.30 -8.95
N ASN A 104 -13.22 8.80 -10.13
CA ASN A 104 -13.49 10.18 -10.55
C ASN A 104 -14.82 10.36 -11.29
N GLY A 105 -15.24 9.37 -12.09
CA GLY A 105 -16.35 9.50 -13.02
C GLY A 105 -17.73 9.14 -12.47
N ASN A 106 -17.80 8.41 -11.35
CA ASN A 106 -19.07 7.85 -10.89
C ASN A 106 -19.76 8.57 -9.72
N ASN A 107 -19.13 9.52 -9.03
CA ASN A 107 -19.79 10.21 -7.93
C ASN A 107 -19.00 11.45 -7.46
N GLU A 108 -19.48 12.64 -7.82
CA GLU A 108 -19.15 13.88 -7.09
C GLU A 108 -19.50 13.76 -5.59
N THR A 109 -20.38 12.83 -5.23
CA THR A 109 -20.85 12.55 -3.86
C THR A 109 -19.90 11.68 -3.02
N LEU A 110 -18.91 11.01 -3.62
CA LEU A 110 -17.96 10.19 -2.88
C LEU A 110 -16.99 11.10 -2.11
N GLU A 111 -17.00 10.98 -0.80
CA GLU A 111 -16.14 11.73 0.11
C GLU A 111 -14.65 11.58 -0.26
N ALA A 112 -13.88 12.66 -0.19
CA ALA A 112 -12.47 12.67 -0.57
C ALA A 112 -11.64 11.65 0.22
N SER A 113 -11.94 11.45 1.50
CA SER A 113 -11.27 10.47 2.37
C SER A 113 -11.44 9.04 1.85
N LEU A 114 -12.63 8.68 1.38
CA LEU A 114 -12.93 7.37 0.82
C LEU A 114 -12.21 7.17 -0.53
N LYS A 115 -12.20 8.19 -1.40
CA LYS A 115 -11.43 8.17 -2.64
C LYS A 115 -9.92 7.98 -2.38
N GLN A 116 -9.38 8.60 -1.31
CA GLN A 116 -7.99 8.41 -0.90
C GLN A 116 -7.75 6.98 -0.39
N LEU A 117 -8.64 6.44 0.44
CA LEU A 117 -8.55 5.07 0.93
C LEU A 117 -8.52 4.07 -0.24
N MET A 118 -9.46 4.21 -1.18
CA MET A 118 -9.53 3.39 -2.39
C MET A 118 -8.27 3.47 -3.25
N THR A 119 -7.72 4.68 -3.39
CA THR A 119 -6.44 4.89 -4.06
C THR A 119 -5.32 4.12 -3.33
N GLY A 120 -5.24 4.24 -2.01
CA GLY A 120 -4.30 3.49 -1.18
C GLY A 120 -4.42 1.99 -1.38
N GLU A 121 -5.66 1.47 -1.49
CA GLU A 121 -5.93 0.05 -1.76
C GLU A 121 -5.38 -0.36 -3.13
N ILE A 122 -5.72 0.38 -4.19
CA ILE A 122 -5.28 0.06 -5.55
C ILE A 122 -3.75 0.06 -5.63
N LEU A 123 -3.09 1.07 -5.07
CA LEU A 123 -1.63 1.14 -5.06
C LEU A 123 -1.03 -0.01 -4.28
N SER A 124 -1.53 -0.26 -3.08
CA SER A 124 -0.99 -1.29 -2.20
C SER A 124 -1.27 -2.70 -2.72
N LYS A 125 -2.44 -2.98 -3.32
CA LYS A 125 -2.81 -4.31 -3.81
C LYS A 125 -2.46 -4.57 -5.26
N SER A 126 -2.48 -3.57 -6.14
CA SER A 126 -2.22 -3.76 -7.58
C SER A 126 -0.75 -3.56 -7.93
N LEU A 127 -0.15 -2.45 -7.48
CA LEU A 127 1.24 -2.15 -7.81
C LEU A 127 2.23 -2.99 -7.03
N ALA A 128 1.88 -3.42 -5.80
CA ALA A 128 2.72 -4.28 -4.97
C ALA A 128 3.16 -5.57 -5.66
N TYR A 129 2.50 -6.04 -6.72
CA TYR A 129 2.85 -7.30 -7.37
C TYR A 129 3.63 -7.15 -8.68
N ILE A 130 3.81 -5.92 -9.17
CA ILE A 130 4.53 -5.64 -10.41
C ILE A 130 6.03 -5.85 -10.20
N ASN A 131 6.69 -6.60 -11.09
CA ASN A 131 8.14 -6.73 -11.05
C ASN A 131 8.82 -5.67 -11.93
N PHE A 132 9.07 -4.48 -11.35
CA PHE A 132 9.71 -3.37 -12.07
C PHE A 132 11.12 -3.67 -12.59
N ASN A 133 11.79 -4.72 -12.09
CA ASN A 133 13.09 -5.14 -12.63
C ASN A 133 12.99 -5.64 -14.08
N LEU A 134 11.80 -6.04 -14.54
CA LEU A 134 11.59 -6.47 -15.92
C LEU A 134 11.43 -5.29 -16.88
N LEU A 135 11.15 -4.08 -16.37
CA LEU A 135 11.04 -2.89 -17.19
C LEU A 135 12.41 -2.24 -17.37
N LYS A 136 12.64 -1.67 -18.57
CA LYS A 136 13.79 -0.82 -18.83
C LYS A 136 13.68 0.47 -18.02
N ASP A 137 14.81 1.10 -17.70
CA ASP A 137 14.84 2.27 -16.82
C ASP A 137 14.00 3.44 -17.37
N GLU A 138 13.98 3.64 -18.68
CA GLU A 138 13.16 4.65 -19.38
C GLU A 138 11.65 4.35 -19.36
N GLU A 139 11.26 3.13 -18.99
CA GLU A 139 9.87 2.66 -18.91
C GLU A 139 9.35 2.60 -17.47
N ARG A 140 10.20 2.87 -16.47
CA ARG A 140 9.88 2.78 -15.03
C ARG A 140 9.10 3.99 -14.52
N PHE A 141 7.99 4.28 -15.17
CA PHE A 141 7.07 5.34 -14.77
C PHE A 141 5.69 4.76 -14.45
N ILE A 142 5.06 5.33 -13.42
CA ILE A 142 3.73 4.95 -12.97
C ILE A 142 2.93 6.23 -12.77
N GLU A 143 1.70 6.26 -13.24
CA GLU A 143 0.78 7.35 -12.94
C GLU A 143 -0.13 6.93 -11.80
N ILE A 144 -0.14 7.74 -10.76
CA ILE A 144 -0.82 7.45 -9.49
C ILE A 144 -1.79 8.60 -9.22
N PRO A 145 -3.07 8.30 -8.91
CA PRO A 145 -3.97 9.33 -8.46
C PRO A 145 -3.52 9.85 -7.10
N ILE A 146 -3.47 11.17 -6.96
CA ILE A 146 -3.20 11.85 -5.70
C ILE A 146 -4.28 12.89 -5.45
N CYS A 147 -4.67 13.05 -4.19
CA CYS A 147 -5.54 14.14 -3.77
C CYS A 147 -4.69 15.42 -3.70
N SER A 148 -5.09 16.48 -4.41
CA SER A 148 -4.46 17.78 -4.30
C SER A 148 -4.83 18.42 -2.96
N ASN A 149 -3.83 18.96 -2.25
CA ASN A 149 -4.03 19.60 -0.95
C ASN A 149 -5.00 20.79 -0.99
N ASP A 150 -5.12 21.41 -2.16
CA ASP A 150 -5.73 22.73 -2.31
C ASP A 150 -7.22 22.69 -2.65
N GLN A 151 -7.75 21.54 -3.11
CA GLN A 151 -9.12 21.46 -3.62
C GLN A 151 -9.84 20.12 -3.38
N GLY A 152 -9.20 19.14 -2.74
CA GLY A 152 -9.77 17.78 -2.62
C GLY A 152 -9.90 17.05 -3.96
N CYS A 153 -9.55 17.71 -5.08
CA CYS A 153 -9.56 17.18 -6.42
C CYS A 153 -8.47 16.12 -6.59
N PHE A 154 -8.81 15.03 -7.27
CA PHE A 154 -7.86 13.99 -7.62
C PHE A 154 -7.21 14.32 -8.96
N ARG A 155 -5.89 14.43 -8.96
CA ARG A 155 -5.09 14.56 -10.18
C ARG A 155 -4.19 13.34 -10.37
N MET A 156 -3.80 13.07 -11.60
CA MET A 156 -2.76 12.10 -11.87
C MET A 156 -1.40 12.73 -11.65
N GLN A 157 -0.61 12.07 -10.83
CA GLN A 157 0.80 12.38 -10.66
C GLN A 157 1.62 11.24 -11.21
N LYS A 158 2.56 11.60 -12.08
CA LYS A 158 3.55 10.65 -12.57
C LYS A 158 4.66 10.48 -11.54
N PHE A 159 5.06 9.24 -11.33
CA PHE A 159 6.16 8.84 -10.48
C PHE A 159 7.18 8.03 -11.29
N LYS A 160 8.47 8.22 -11.00
CA LYS A 160 9.54 7.36 -11.48
C LYS A 160 9.89 6.34 -10.40
N VAL A 161 10.04 5.07 -10.78
CA VAL A 161 10.66 4.05 -9.91
C VAL A 161 12.17 4.29 -9.94
N GLU A 162 12.66 4.98 -8.93
CA GLU A 162 14.05 5.41 -8.91
C GLU A 162 14.97 4.36 -8.30
N THR A 163 14.58 3.82 -7.15
CA THR A 163 15.41 2.85 -6.42
C THR A 163 14.62 1.58 -6.16
N ILE A 164 15.27 0.43 -6.35
CA ILE A 164 14.72 -0.88 -6.04
C ILE A 164 15.56 -1.51 -4.92
N PHE A 165 14.99 -1.60 -3.72
CA PHE A 165 15.62 -2.26 -2.58
C PHE A 165 15.20 -3.72 -2.57
N VAL A 166 16.12 -4.62 -2.89
CA VAL A 166 15.86 -6.06 -2.86
C VAL A 166 16.26 -6.62 -1.50
N SER A 167 15.27 -7.16 -0.77
CA SER A 167 15.51 -7.88 0.49
C SER A 167 16.27 -9.19 0.27
N ARG A 168 16.81 -9.77 1.35
CA ARG A 168 17.49 -11.09 1.32
C ARG A 168 16.65 -12.21 0.70
N SER A 169 15.34 -12.06 0.69
CA SER A 169 14.40 -13.05 0.15
C SER A 169 13.81 -12.64 -1.20
N ASN A 170 14.52 -11.75 -1.91
CA ASN A 170 14.16 -11.26 -3.24
C ASN A 170 12.79 -10.55 -3.32
N ILE A 171 12.23 -10.13 -2.18
CA ILE A 171 11.07 -9.23 -2.18
C ILE A 171 11.58 -7.81 -2.40
N PRO A 172 11.18 -7.14 -3.48
CA PRO A 172 11.57 -5.77 -3.75
C PRO A 172 10.72 -4.77 -2.94
N CYS A 173 11.33 -3.61 -2.72
CA CYS A 173 10.69 -2.38 -2.29
C CYS A 173 11.07 -1.30 -3.28
N TRP A 174 10.15 -0.40 -3.58
CA TRP A 174 10.35 0.63 -4.60
C TRP A 174 10.30 2.02 -3.99
N GLY A 175 11.34 2.80 -4.25
CA GLY A 175 11.35 4.24 -4.02
C GLY A 175 10.77 4.95 -5.24
N LEU A 176 9.57 5.49 -5.09
CA LEU A 176 8.86 6.24 -6.11
C LEU A 176 9.05 7.73 -5.87
N VAL A 177 9.54 8.45 -6.88
CA VAL A 177 9.74 9.90 -6.81
C VAL A 177 8.78 10.61 -7.78
N PRO A 178 8.10 11.68 -7.36
CA PRO A 178 7.25 12.45 -8.27
C PRO A 178 8.11 13.09 -9.38
N VAL A 179 7.57 13.11 -10.59
CA VAL A 179 8.23 13.76 -11.74
C VAL A 179 7.34 14.83 -12.36
N GLY A 180 7.97 15.89 -12.90
CA GLY A 180 7.27 16.93 -13.66
C GLY A 180 6.90 16.47 -15.07
N GLU A 181 6.37 17.41 -15.88
CA GLU A 181 5.98 17.15 -17.28
C GLU A 181 7.15 16.62 -18.11
N GLN A 182 8.35 17.15 -17.89
CA GLN A 182 9.59 16.71 -18.55
C GLN A 182 10.18 15.40 -17.99
N LYS A 183 9.42 14.65 -17.17
CA LYS A 183 9.85 13.40 -16.51
C LYS A 183 11.08 13.52 -15.62
N THR A 184 11.44 14.73 -15.21
CA THR A 184 12.53 15.01 -14.26
C THR A 184 12.04 14.86 -12.81
N PRO A 185 12.80 14.22 -11.92
CA PRO A 185 12.46 14.14 -10.49
C PRO A 185 12.29 15.52 -9.86
N LEU A 186 11.18 15.72 -9.16
CA LEU A 186 10.89 16.96 -8.46
C LEU A 186 11.52 16.92 -7.07
N ILE A 187 12.41 17.87 -6.79
CA ILE A 187 13.15 17.96 -5.51
C ILE A 187 12.34 18.72 -4.45
N ASN A 188 11.42 19.62 -4.86
CA ASN A 188 10.54 20.42 -3.99
C ASN A 188 9.07 20.29 -4.41
N SER A 189 8.62 19.04 -4.58
CA SER A 189 7.26 18.77 -5.01
C SER A 189 6.30 18.80 -3.82
N SER A 190 5.13 19.41 -3.97
CA SER A 190 4.03 19.30 -3.00
C SER A 190 3.53 17.86 -2.83
N THR A 191 3.88 16.97 -3.75
CA THR A 191 3.61 15.53 -3.66
C THR A 191 4.73 14.80 -2.92
N SER A 192 4.37 14.05 -1.88
CA SER A 192 5.31 13.19 -1.17
C SER A 192 5.85 12.02 -2.03
N PRO A 193 7.16 11.71 -1.97
CA PRO A 193 7.68 10.45 -2.49
C PRO A 193 7.06 9.26 -1.76
N ILE A 194 7.09 8.07 -2.38
CA ILE A 194 6.43 6.87 -1.85
C ILE A 194 7.44 5.73 -1.74
N VAL A 195 7.49 5.09 -0.57
CA VAL A 195 8.10 3.78 -0.36
C VAL A 195 7.01 2.72 -0.52
N LEU A 196 7.03 2.00 -1.64
CA LEU A 196 6.04 0.96 -1.93
C LEU A 196 6.64 -0.44 -1.71
N TRP A 197 6.07 -1.16 -0.74
CA TRP A 197 6.50 -2.51 -0.37
C TRP A 197 5.66 -3.58 -1.08
N ARG A 198 6.35 -4.54 -1.70
CA ARG A 198 5.73 -5.72 -2.28
C ARG A 198 5.30 -6.71 -1.19
N GLY A 199 4.10 -7.27 -1.35
CA GLY A 199 3.64 -8.41 -0.58
C GLY A 199 4.24 -9.74 -1.06
N THR A 200 3.93 -10.83 -0.34
CA THR A 200 4.24 -12.21 -0.73
C THR A 200 3.55 -12.56 -2.05
N VAL A 201 4.27 -13.13 -3.02
CA VAL A 201 3.65 -13.73 -4.21
C VAL A 201 3.53 -15.23 -4.00
N PRO A 202 2.32 -15.80 -3.93
CA PRO A 202 2.12 -17.21 -3.58
C PRO A 202 2.47 -18.20 -4.71
N ASN A 203 3.30 -17.81 -5.67
CA ASN A 203 3.66 -18.64 -6.80
C ASN A 203 5.04 -19.29 -6.56
N ASP A 204 5.10 -20.62 -6.59
CA ASP A 204 6.33 -21.41 -6.43
C ASP A 204 7.40 -21.07 -7.48
N SER A 205 6.98 -20.60 -8.65
CA SER A 205 7.88 -20.18 -9.74
C SER A 205 8.35 -18.72 -9.61
N ALA A 206 7.78 -17.93 -8.69
CA ALA A 206 8.25 -16.59 -8.44
C ALA A 206 9.50 -16.64 -7.54
N PRO A 207 10.58 -15.91 -7.88
CA PRO A 207 11.75 -15.81 -6.99
C PRO A 207 11.31 -15.38 -5.58
N GLY A 208 11.49 -16.28 -4.61
CA GLY A 208 11.12 -16.04 -3.22
C GLY A 208 9.68 -16.38 -2.81
N GLY A 209 8.87 -17.05 -3.63
CA GLY A 209 7.45 -17.35 -3.34
C GLY A 209 7.20 -18.05 -2.00
N ILE A 210 7.58 -19.33 -1.85
CA ILE A 210 7.46 -20.07 -0.58
C ILE A 210 8.31 -19.43 0.53
N ALA A 211 9.52 -19.00 0.19
CA ALA A 211 10.42 -18.35 1.15
C ALA A 211 9.77 -17.08 1.76
N SER A 212 8.96 -16.35 1.01
CA SER A 212 8.27 -15.15 1.47
C SER A 212 7.14 -15.47 2.45
N VAL A 213 6.37 -16.53 2.21
CA VAL A 213 5.35 -17.01 3.15
C VAL A 213 6.00 -17.39 4.48
N LEU A 214 7.15 -18.07 4.44
CA LEU A 214 7.86 -18.50 5.63
C LEU A 214 8.47 -17.34 6.43
N ILE A 215 8.81 -16.22 5.80
CA ILE A 215 9.28 -15.02 6.52
C ILE A 215 8.18 -14.34 7.33
N ASN A 216 6.91 -14.61 7.01
CA ASN A 216 5.83 -14.18 7.89
C ASN A 216 5.93 -14.85 9.27
N PHE A 217 6.69 -15.95 9.43
CA PHE A 217 6.95 -16.64 10.69
C PHE A 217 8.26 -16.25 11.40
N ASP A 218 8.86 -15.13 11.04
CA ASP A 218 10.02 -14.58 11.75
C ASP A 218 9.74 -14.47 13.27
N ASP A 219 10.69 -14.96 14.08
CA ASP A 219 10.59 -15.02 15.53
C ASP A 219 10.58 -13.61 16.15
N LYS A 220 11.10 -12.63 15.42
CA LYS A 220 11.06 -11.20 15.74
C LYS A 220 9.81 -10.51 15.18
N GLY A 221 8.81 -11.25 14.71
CA GLY A 221 7.58 -10.72 14.16
C GLY A 221 7.58 -10.72 12.63
N PRO A 222 6.39 -10.84 12.00
CA PRO A 222 6.26 -11.00 10.55
C PRO A 222 7.10 -9.98 9.78
N ALA A 223 7.93 -10.45 8.84
CA ALA A 223 8.76 -9.62 7.95
C ALA A 223 9.84 -8.73 8.59
N TYR A 224 10.09 -8.82 9.91
CA TYR A 224 11.02 -7.92 10.59
C TYR A 224 12.45 -7.98 10.04
N ARG A 225 13.05 -9.17 9.92
CA ARG A 225 14.43 -9.31 9.42
C ARG A 225 14.61 -8.75 8.01
N MET A 226 13.57 -8.80 7.17
CA MET A 226 13.60 -8.20 5.84
C MET A 226 13.61 -6.68 5.87
N PHE A 227 12.79 -6.09 6.74
CA PHE A 227 12.84 -4.66 6.99
C PHE A 227 14.21 -4.26 7.51
N ASN A 228 14.70 -4.94 8.55
CA ASN A 228 16.00 -4.63 9.17
C ASN A 228 17.16 -4.70 8.16
N TYR A 229 17.14 -5.66 7.24
CA TYR A 229 18.13 -5.77 6.16
C TYR A 229 18.15 -4.53 5.24
N ASN A 230 16.99 -3.96 4.94
CA ASN A 230 16.87 -2.78 4.06
C ASN A 230 16.91 -1.45 4.82
N LYS A 231 16.77 -1.44 6.15
CA LYS A 231 16.59 -0.26 6.99
C LYS A 231 17.60 0.84 6.70
N LYS A 232 18.90 0.52 6.68
CA LYS A 232 19.95 1.52 6.42
C LYS A 232 19.85 2.14 5.03
N ARG A 233 19.62 1.32 3.99
CA ARG A 233 19.50 1.79 2.60
C ARG A 233 18.26 2.67 2.42
N LEU A 234 17.15 2.29 3.05
CA LEU A 234 15.91 3.07 3.05
C LEU A 234 16.07 4.38 3.79
N ALA A 235 16.72 4.37 4.96
CA ALA A 235 16.99 5.59 5.71
C ALA A 235 17.82 6.59 4.90
N ILE A 236 18.85 6.13 4.19
CA ILE A 236 19.67 6.98 3.30
C ILE A 236 18.82 7.55 2.16
N TRP A 237 18.04 6.70 1.48
CA TRP A 237 17.18 7.17 0.38
C TRP A 237 16.13 8.17 0.86
N LEU A 238 15.49 7.91 2.00
CA LEU A 238 14.52 8.81 2.62
C LEU A 238 15.19 10.11 3.03
N TYR A 239 16.35 10.08 3.69
CA TYR A 239 17.10 11.27 4.05
C TYR A 239 17.34 12.18 2.83
N VAL A 240 17.79 11.61 1.71
CA VAL A 240 18.01 12.37 0.47
C VAL A 240 16.70 12.90 -0.10
N ARG A 241 15.67 12.05 -0.23
CA ARG A 241 14.41 12.41 -0.90
C ARG A 241 13.47 13.28 -0.09
N THR A 242 13.67 13.31 1.22
CA THR A 242 12.92 14.17 2.13
C THR A 242 13.71 15.41 2.53
N GLN A 243 14.91 15.62 1.97
CA GLN A 243 15.80 16.73 2.35
C GLN A 243 16.01 16.79 3.86
N ASN A 244 16.52 15.69 4.43
CA ASN A 244 16.71 15.54 5.87
C ASN A 244 15.41 15.75 6.68
N GLY A 245 14.28 15.25 6.15
CA GLY A 245 12.98 15.33 6.83
C GLY A 245 12.26 16.68 6.75
N GLN A 246 12.77 17.65 5.98
CA GLN A 246 12.05 18.90 5.68
C GLN A 246 10.76 18.62 4.90
N ASN A 247 10.83 17.70 3.93
CA ASN A 247 9.68 17.10 3.28
C ASN A 247 9.35 15.75 3.93
N LYS A 248 8.17 15.21 3.66
CA LYS A 248 7.77 13.90 4.18
C LYS A 248 7.42 12.93 3.05
N ALA A 249 7.83 11.68 3.22
CA ALA A 249 7.46 10.57 2.35
C ALA A 249 6.20 9.85 2.85
N ARG A 250 5.67 8.96 2.02
CA ARG A 250 4.63 8.01 2.41
C ARG A 250 5.17 6.60 2.30
N THR A 251 4.65 5.68 3.10
CA THR A 251 4.94 4.24 2.94
C THR A 251 3.65 3.48 2.72
N MET A 252 3.67 2.51 1.81
CA MET A 252 2.50 1.76 1.40
C MET A 252 2.84 0.30 1.20
N GLY A 253 1.89 -0.59 1.48
CA GLY A 253 2.05 -2.01 1.21
C GLY A 253 0.78 -2.81 1.46
N HIS A 254 0.77 -4.02 0.90
CA HIS A 254 -0.28 -5.02 1.08
C HIS A 254 0.30 -6.30 1.66
N SER A 255 -0.49 -7.02 2.48
CA SER A 255 -0.10 -8.31 3.04
C SER A 255 1.21 -8.17 3.84
N GLN A 256 2.17 -9.06 3.61
CA GLN A 256 3.53 -8.91 4.16
C GLN A 256 4.18 -7.53 3.89
N GLY A 257 3.91 -6.93 2.72
CA GLY A 257 4.39 -5.59 2.38
C GLY A 257 3.80 -4.51 3.29
N ALA A 258 2.58 -4.71 3.81
CA ALA A 258 1.96 -3.79 4.75
C ALA A 258 2.63 -3.83 6.14
N ALA A 259 3.14 -4.99 6.58
CA ALA A 259 3.95 -5.06 7.79
C ALA A 259 5.30 -4.34 7.59
N LEU A 260 5.93 -4.49 6.43
CA LEU A 260 7.15 -3.75 6.07
C LEU A 260 6.91 -2.22 6.01
N ALA A 261 5.76 -1.79 5.46
CA ALA A 261 5.34 -0.41 5.48
C ALA A 261 5.14 0.09 6.92
N THR A 262 4.51 -0.72 7.78
CA THR A 262 4.33 -0.40 9.20
C THR A 262 5.67 -0.23 9.91
N TYR A 263 6.62 -1.16 9.76
CA TYR A 263 7.97 -1.00 10.31
C TYR A 263 8.68 0.23 9.76
N THR A 264 8.46 0.60 8.50
CA THR A 264 9.01 1.82 7.92
C THR A 264 8.42 3.06 8.60
N ALA A 265 7.11 3.07 8.85
CA ALA A 265 6.43 4.16 9.54
C ALA A 265 6.92 4.33 10.98
N VAL A 266 7.05 3.24 11.74
CA VAL A 266 7.59 3.28 13.12
C VAL A 266 9.08 3.66 13.10
N GLU A 267 9.84 2.93 12.29
CA GLU A 267 11.29 3.00 12.08
C GLU A 267 11.88 4.35 11.77
N LEU A 268 11.23 4.96 10.80
CA LEU A 268 11.75 6.09 10.06
C LEU A 268 10.74 7.22 10.13
N ALA A 269 9.99 7.31 11.25
CA ALA A 269 8.88 8.23 11.49
C ALA A 269 9.22 9.68 11.12
N ILE A 270 10.44 10.13 11.44
CA ILE A 270 10.93 11.47 11.11
C ILE A 270 10.89 11.80 9.61
N TYR A 271 10.90 10.80 8.73
CA TYR A 271 10.84 10.96 7.28
C TYR A 271 9.44 10.69 6.70
N ILE A 272 8.48 10.24 7.51
CA ILE A 272 7.15 9.82 7.05
C ILE A 272 6.10 10.88 7.40
N SER A 273 5.15 11.08 6.50
CA SER A 273 4.10 12.09 6.63
C SER A 273 3.25 11.85 7.87
N THR A 274 3.04 12.92 8.64
CA THR A 274 2.09 12.99 9.77
C THR A 274 0.73 13.53 9.34
N ASP A 275 0.60 13.98 8.07
CA ASP A 275 -0.60 14.57 7.49
C ASP A 275 -1.48 13.51 6.81
N PHE A 276 -2.75 13.46 7.22
CA PHE A 276 -3.77 12.58 6.65
C PHE A 276 -4.28 13.02 5.27
N LYS A 277 -3.91 14.19 4.76
CA LYS A 277 -4.10 14.52 3.34
C LYS A 277 -3.16 13.70 2.44
N SER A 278 -2.04 13.24 3.00
CA SER A 278 -1.04 12.39 2.33
C SER A 278 -0.66 11.20 3.22
N PRO A 279 -1.60 10.29 3.51
CA PRO A 279 -1.37 9.23 4.48
C PRO A 279 -0.54 8.07 3.91
N SER A 280 0.09 7.34 4.82
CA SER A 280 0.68 6.03 4.56
C SER A 280 -0.38 4.94 4.68
N TYR A 281 -0.22 3.82 4.00
CA TYR A 281 -1.23 2.76 3.93
C TYR A 281 -0.67 1.36 4.21
N ALA A 282 -1.32 0.64 5.12
CA ALA A 282 -1.04 -0.75 5.41
C ALA A 282 -2.30 -1.60 5.19
N TRP A 283 -2.39 -2.25 4.04
CA TRP A 283 -3.56 -3.05 3.64
C TRP A 283 -3.38 -4.52 3.99
N SER A 284 -4.38 -5.11 4.65
CA SER A 284 -4.37 -6.53 5.01
C SER A 284 -3.09 -6.91 5.78
N THR A 285 -2.63 -6.00 6.64
CA THR A 285 -1.36 -6.14 7.32
C THR A 285 -1.42 -7.25 8.37
N PRO A 286 -0.46 -8.19 8.39
CA PRO A 286 -0.22 -8.95 9.61
C PRO A 286 0.27 -7.97 10.70
N GLY A 287 0.10 -8.36 11.95
CA GLY A 287 0.62 -7.64 13.10
C GLY A 287 2.15 -7.64 13.11
N ILE A 288 2.73 -6.56 13.62
CA ILE A 288 4.16 -6.44 13.92
C ILE A 288 4.46 -6.95 15.34
N ASN A 289 5.74 -6.99 15.73
CA ASN A 289 6.12 -7.35 17.10
C ASN A 289 5.78 -6.25 18.12
N LYS A 290 5.71 -6.64 19.40
CA LYS A 290 5.40 -5.72 20.51
C LYS A 290 6.43 -4.60 20.69
N GLU A 291 7.72 -4.86 20.49
CA GLU A 291 8.78 -3.85 20.59
C GLU A 291 8.52 -2.63 19.69
N HIS A 292 7.98 -2.85 18.49
CA HIS A 292 7.64 -1.75 17.57
C HIS A 292 6.31 -1.07 17.91
N LEU A 293 5.38 -1.76 18.57
CA LEU A 293 4.22 -1.11 19.18
C LEU A 293 4.67 -0.16 20.30
N ASP A 294 5.59 -0.61 21.16
CA ASP A 294 6.10 0.20 22.26
C ASP A 294 6.84 1.44 21.72
N ARG A 295 7.68 1.28 20.67
CA ARG A 295 8.30 2.40 19.94
C ARG A 295 7.28 3.38 19.37
N TRP A 296 6.23 2.87 18.71
CA TRP A 296 5.16 3.72 18.19
C TRP A 296 4.44 4.51 19.29
N ASN A 297 4.18 3.87 20.42
CA ASN A 297 3.52 4.51 21.55
C ASN A 297 4.38 5.60 22.19
N ALA A 298 5.70 5.41 22.20
CA ALA A 298 6.68 6.37 22.68
C ALA A 298 6.84 7.61 21.77
N LEU A 299 6.41 7.55 20.50
CA LEU A 299 6.43 8.73 19.62
C LEU A 299 5.47 9.82 20.14
N PRO A 300 5.88 11.11 20.15
CA PRO A 300 4.98 12.22 20.42
C PRO A 300 3.77 12.22 19.47
N SER A 301 2.60 12.65 19.95
CA SER A 301 1.35 12.64 19.13
C SER A 301 1.48 13.38 17.80
N GLY A 302 2.21 14.50 17.79
CA GLY A 302 2.48 15.32 16.59
C GLY A 302 3.48 14.68 15.62
N GLU A 303 4.29 13.72 16.09
CA GLU A 303 5.29 13.03 15.29
C GLU A 303 4.80 11.67 14.77
N LYS A 304 3.68 11.16 15.28
CA LYS A 304 3.10 9.89 14.80
C LYS A 304 2.67 10.02 13.34
N PRO A 305 3.25 9.20 12.44
CA PRO A 305 2.86 9.16 11.04
C PRO A 305 1.35 8.98 10.85
N ALA A 306 0.81 9.58 9.78
CA ALA A 306 -0.56 9.36 9.32
C ALA A 306 -0.66 7.98 8.64
N LEU A 307 -0.44 6.91 9.41
CA LEU A 307 -0.59 5.54 8.96
C LEU A 307 -2.05 5.12 9.08
N VAL A 308 -2.65 4.76 7.94
CA VAL A 308 -3.97 4.14 7.85
C VAL A 308 -3.79 2.64 7.66
N THR A 309 -4.35 1.87 8.58
CA THR A 309 -4.32 0.40 8.52
C THR A 309 -5.70 -0.11 8.16
N ALA A 310 -5.84 -0.78 7.02
CA ALA A 310 -7.14 -1.27 6.55
C ALA A 310 -7.12 -2.79 6.46
N ILE A 311 -8.09 -3.45 7.09
CA ILE A 311 -8.18 -4.91 7.21
C ILE A 311 -9.54 -5.37 6.73
N THR A 312 -9.59 -6.30 5.77
CA THR A 312 -10.83 -7.01 5.47
C THR A 312 -11.17 -7.96 6.61
N LYS A 313 -12.39 -7.91 7.16
CA LYS A 313 -12.74 -8.62 8.41
C LYS A 313 -12.45 -10.13 8.38
N THR A 314 -12.67 -10.79 7.24
CA THR A 314 -12.45 -12.23 7.04
C THR A 314 -11.05 -12.59 6.54
N ASP A 315 -10.14 -11.62 6.42
CA ASP A 315 -8.77 -11.85 5.98
C ASP A 315 -7.93 -12.52 7.09
N PRO A 316 -7.44 -13.75 6.87
CA PRO A 316 -6.67 -14.49 7.86
C PRO A 316 -5.27 -13.91 8.09
N VAL A 317 -4.67 -13.23 7.09
CA VAL A 317 -3.32 -12.65 7.21
C VAL A 317 -3.29 -11.58 8.28
N SER A 318 -4.37 -10.81 8.40
CA SER A 318 -4.50 -9.74 9.41
C SER A 318 -4.50 -10.23 10.87
N LYS A 319 -4.71 -11.54 11.06
CA LYS A 319 -4.77 -12.20 12.37
C LYS A 319 -3.43 -12.81 12.80
N ILE A 320 -2.46 -12.82 11.88
CA ILE A 320 -1.08 -13.23 12.15
C ILE A 320 -0.33 -12.08 12.83
N GLY A 321 0.65 -12.37 13.69
CA GLY A 321 1.48 -11.36 14.35
C GLY A 321 0.95 -10.88 15.69
N GLU A 322 1.72 -10.02 16.38
CA GLU A 322 1.46 -9.67 17.78
C GLU A 322 0.60 -8.42 17.93
N CYS A 323 0.86 -7.37 17.14
CA CYS A 323 0.24 -6.07 17.35
C CYS A 323 -0.09 -5.36 16.03
N VAL A 324 -1.24 -4.71 15.95
CA VAL A 324 -1.55 -3.72 14.92
C VAL A 324 -1.18 -2.35 15.45
N VAL A 325 -0.48 -1.60 14.61
CA VAL A 325 -0.08 -0.21 14.84
C VAL A 325 -0.73 0.65 13.78
N SER A 326 -1.35 1.75 14.20
CA SER A 326 -1.97 2.70 13.30
C SER A 326 -2.35 3.98 14.04
N LYS A 327 -2.50 5.08 13.28
CA LYS A 327 -3.20 6.29 13.77
C LYS A 327 -4.68 6.25 13.39
N LEU A 328 -5.04 5.44 12.38
CA LEU A 328 -6.40 5.13 11.97
C LEU A 328 -6.47 3.68 11.45
N ALA A 329 -7.05 2.78 12.25
CA ALA A 329 -7.26 1.40 11.85
C ALA A 329 -8.73 1.14 11.49
N LEU A 330 -8.97 0.45 10.37
CA LEU A 330 -10.28 0.27 9.75
C LEU A 330 -10.54 -1.20 9.42
N PHE A 331 -11.68 -1.73 9.84
CA PHE A 331 -12.24 -2.96 9.31
C PHE A 331 -13.11 -2.66 8.10
N ILE A 332 -12.89 -3.40 7.03
CA ILE A 332 -13.70 -3.35 5.82
C ILE A 332 -14.47 -4.66 5.70
N THR A 333 -15.80 -4.56 5.56
CA THR A 333 -16.69 -5.70 5.41
C THR A 333 -17.56 -5.50 4.18
N SER A 334 -17.58 -6.46 3.26
CA SER A 334 -18.51 -6.46 2.12
C SER A 334 -19.91 -6.86 2.59
N TYR A 335 -20.95 -6.17 2.13
CA TYR A 335 -22.34 -6.54 2.44
C TYR A 335 -23.01 -7.40 1.36
N VAL A 336 -22.55 -7.32 0.11
CA VAL A 336 -23.08 -8.13 -1.00
C VAL A 336 -22.57 -9.57 -0.95
N LYS A 337 -21.39 -9.80 -0.37
CA LYS A 337 -20.77 -11.12 -0.39
C LYS A 337 -19.96 -11.41 0.86
N ASN A 338 -20.24 -12.56 1.48
CA ASN A 338 -19.29 -13.20 2.39
C ASN A 338 -18.05 -13.58 1.58
N LEU A 339 -17.00 -12.77 1.68
CA LEU A 339 -15.73 -13.05 1.03
C LEU A 339 -15.08 -14.24 1.72
N SER A 340 -14.72 -15.25 0.93
CA SER A 340 -13.85 -16.33 1.40
C SER A 340 -12.53 -15.74 1.94
N PRO A 341 -11.81 -16.43 2.84
CA PRO A 341 -10.57 -15.91 3.42
C PRO A 341 -9.55 -15.41 2.38
N LEU A 342 -9.37 -16.16 1.28
CA LEU A 342 -8.46 -15.77 0.19
C LEU A 342 -8.98 -14.58 -0.60
N SER A 343 -10.28 -14.53 -0.90
CA SER A 343 -10.88 -13.37 -1.57
C SER A 343 -10.83 -12.13 -0.70
N ALA A 344 -11.02 -12.25 0.61
CA ALA A 344 -10.93 -11.13 1.55
C ALA A 344 -9.53 -10.50 1.55
N HIS A 345 -8.50 -11.33 1.39
CA HIS A 345 -7.13 -10.88 1.26
C HIS A 345 -6.87 -10.18 -0.08
N CYS A 346 -7.26 -10.81 -1.20
CA CYS A 346 -6.80 -10.38 -2.52
C CYS A 346 -7.74 -9.40 -3.24
N SER A 347 -9.03 -9.34 -2.88
CA SER A 347 -10.00 -8.51 -3.57
C SER A 347 -9.74 -7.02 -3.33
N ILE A 348 -9.89 -6.22 -4.39
CA ILE A 348 -10.00 -4.76 -4.29
C ILE A 348 -11.46 -4.44 -4.00
N LEU A 349 -11.73 -3.64 -2.97
CA LEU A 349 -13.06 -3.41 -2.43
C LEU A 349 -13.74 -2.14 -3.01
N THR A 350 -13.18 -1.56 -4.06
CA THR A 350 -13.60 -0.32 -4.73
C THR A 350 -14.92 -0.42 -5.53
N PRO A 351 -15.59 0.70 -5.86
CA PRO A 351 -16.84 1.19 -5.26
C PRO A 351 -18.16 0.71 -5.91
N ASN A 352 -18.15 -0.09 -7.00
CA ASN A 352 -19.37 -0.24 -7.81
C ASN A 352 -20.19 -1.54 -7.59
N SER A 353 -19.66 -2.60 -6.98
CA SER A 353 -20.36 -3.90 -7.01
C SER A 353 -20.80 -4.47 -5.67
N SER A 354 -20.17 -4.10 -4.55
CA SER A 354 -20.30 -4.92 -3.33
C SER A 354 -20.87 -4.24 -2.10
N GLY A 355 -20.89 -2.90 -2.15
CA GLY A 355 -20.62 -1.97 -1.05
C GLY A 355 -20.07 -2.48 0.29
N VAL A 356 -19.58 -1.52 1.04
CA VAL A 356 -18.65 -1.82 2.13
C VAL A 356 -19.03 -1.07 3.38
N PHE A 357 -18.99 -1.78 4.49
CA PHE A 357 -18.97 -1.18 5.82
C PHE A 357 -17.52 -0.96 6.22
N ILE A 358 -17.21 0.29 6.50
CA ILE A 358 -15.95 0.71 7.11
C ILE A 358 -16.23 0.98 8.57
N THR A 359 -15.51 0.30 9.46
CA THR A 359 -15.67 0.45 10.91
C THR A 359 -14.31 0.68 11.54
N ALA A 360 -14.22 1.61 12.49
CA ALA A 360 -12.99 1.84 13.23
C ALA A 360 -12.61 0.60 14.05
N ILE A 361 -11.32 0.27 14.09
CA ILE A 361 -10.79 -0.81 14.91
C ILE A 361 -10.38 -0.24 16.26
N ASP A 362 -10.95 -0.78 17.33
CA ASP A 362 -10.39 -0.66 18.67
C ASP A 362 -9.08 -1.46 18.73
N LEU A 363 -7.95 -0.75 18.68
CA LEU A 363 -6.62 -1.35 18.65
C LEU A 363 -6.27 -2.08 19.95
N GLU A 364 -6.73 -1.60 21.10
CA GLU A 364 -6.47 -2.25 22.39
C GLU A 364 -7.20 -3.59 22.46
N LYS A 365 -8.48 -3.59 22.08
CA LYS A 365 -9.28 -4.82 21.98
C LYS A 365 -8.76 -5.76 20.90
N GLU A 366 -8.34 -5.26 19.74
CA GLU A 366 -7.78 -6.11 18.68
C GLU A 366 -6.44 -6.72 19.08
N ASN A 367 -5.57 -5.96 19.76
CA ASN A 367 -4.25 -6.41 20.21
C ASN A 367 -4.32 -7.37 21.41
N SER A 368 -5.39 -7.33 22.21
CA SER A 368 -5.58 -8.25 23.34
C SER A 368 -6.09 -9.65 22.95
N LYS A 369 -6.52 -9.85 21.69
CA LYS A 369 -7.09 -11.13 21.21
C LYS A 369 -6.14 -12.32 21.36
N ILE A 370 -6.72 -13.47 21.72
CA ILE A 370 -6.00 -14.75 21.91
C ILE A 370 -5.20 -15.14 20.66
N ALA A 371 -5.73 -14.94 19.44
CA ALA A 371 -5.03 -15.27 18.20
C ALA A 371 -3.65 -14.60 18.09
N ARG A 372 -3.52 -13.34 18.57
CA ARG A 372 -2.25 -12.62 18.60
C ARG A 372 -1.31 -13.13 19.69
N ARG A 373 -1.85 -13.57 20.82
CA ARG A 373 -1.06 -14.24 21.89
C ARG A 373 -0.57 -15.62 21.45
N LEU A 374 -1.38 -16.36 20.69
CA LEU A 374 -1.02 -17.66 20.14
C LEU A 374 0.17 -17.56 19.17
N TRP A 375 0.25 -16.46 18.42
CA TRP A 375 1.44 -16.19 17.62
C TRP A 375 2.71 -16.19 18.48
N VAL A 376 2.68 -15.48 19.61
CA VAL A 376 3.80 -15.42 20.58
C VAL A 376 4.13 -16.80 21.12
N SER A 377 3.13 -17.59 21.54
CA SER A 377 3.35 -18.92 22.13
C SER A 377 3.92 -19.94 21.15
N LEU A 378 3.66 -19.77 19.84
CA LEU A 378 4.23 -20.63 18.79
C LEU A 378 5.69 -20.31 18.45
N LYS A 379 6.39 -19.44 19.19
CA LYS A 379 7.77 -19.02 18.89
C LYS A 379 8.75 -20.19 18.73
N GLY A 380 8.65 -21.23 19.56
CA GLY A 380 9.51 -22.42 19.47
C GLY A 380 9.29 -23.22 18.18
N VAL A 381 8.03 -23.44 17.81
CA VAL A 381 7.65 -24.12 16.54
C VAL A 381 8.09 -23.28 15.34
N ARG A 382 7.88 -21.96 15.40
CA ARG A 382 8.32 -21.01 14.36
C ARG A 382 9.84 -21.01 14.19
N ALA A 383 10.60 -21.01 15.29
CA ALA A 383 12.06 -21.08 15.26
C ALA A 383 12.55 -22.40 14.63
N GLY A 384 11.90 -23.53 14.93
CA GLY A 384 12.18 -24.82 14.30
C GLY A 384 11.93 -24.80 12.79
N LEU A 385 10.78 -24.28 12.34
CA LEU A 385 10.47 -24.08 10.93
C LEU A 385 11.49 -23.16 10.24
N PHE A 386 11.96 -22.12 10.94
CA PHE A 386 12.97 -21.19 10.44
C PHE A 386 14.37 -21.81 10.33
N LEU A 387 14.74 -22.73 11.22
CA LEU A 387 15.99 -23.49 11.10
C LEU A 387 15.94 -24.43 9.88
N GLY A 388 14.81 -25.10 9.66
CA GLY A 388 14.54 -25.81 8.40
C GLY A 388 14.66 -24.88 7.18
N GLN A 389 14.14 -23.66 7.28
CA GLN A 389 14.23 -22.64 6.21
C GLN A 389 15.67 -22.23 5.89
N ARG A 390 16.56 -22.08 6.88
CA ARG A 390 17.98 -21.78 6.63
C ARG A 390 18.62 -22.86 5.75
N ASN A 391 18.26 -24.12 5.99
CA ASN A 391 18.74 -25.24 5.19
C ASN A 391 18.12 -25.23 3.78
N ILE A 392 16.81 -24.99 3.65
CA ILE A 392 16.13 -24.87 2.35
C ILE A 392 16.70 -23.71 1.51
N ILE A 393 16.94 -22.54 2.11
CA ILE A 393 17.53 -21.38 1.40
C ILE A 393 18.96 -21.70 0.95
N LYS A 394 19.77 -22.36 1.79
CA LYS A 394 21.12 -22.81 1.41
C LYS A 394 21.05 -23.76 0.22
N ILE A 395 20.16 -24.75 0.26
CA ILE A 395 19.96 -25.72 -0.83
C ILE A 395 19.49 -25.02 -2.11
N SER A 396 18.53 -24.10 -2.01
CA SER A 396 18.03 -23.34 -3.16
C SER A 396 19.11 -22.46 -3.79
N ARG A 397 19.99 -21.85 -2.98
CA ARG A 397 21.16 -21.12 -3.50
C ARG A 397 22.10 -22.04 -4.26
N ILE A 398 22.47 -23.18 -3.66
CA ILE A 398 23.31 -24.19 -4.32
C ILE A 398 22.69 -24.64 -5.64
N TYR A 399 21.38 -24.87 -5.67
CA TYR A 399 20.67 -25.25 -6.89
C TYR A 399 20.72 -24.16 -7.98
N ASN A 400 20.53 -22.89 -7.60
CA ASN A 400 20.64 -21.78 -8.54
C ASN A 400 22.06 -21.60 -9.07
N ASP A 401 23.07 -21.72 -8.20
CA ASP A 401 24.48 -21.63 -8.58
C ASP A 401 24.84 -22.78 -9.56
N ILE A 402 24.32 -23.99 -9.33
CA ILE A 402 24.44 -25.13 -10.26
C ILE A 402 23.74 -24.82 -11.59
N ALA A 403 22.53 -24.26 -11.57
CA ALA A 403 21.79 -23.92 -12.79
C ALA A 403 22.50 -22.85 -13.63
N GLU A 404 23.07 -21.81 -12.99
CA GLU A 404 23.88 -20.78 -13.64
C GLU A 404 25.17 -21.37 -14.23
N THR A 405 25.84 -22.25 -13.49
CA THR A 405 27.02 -22.98 -13.95
C THR A 405 26.69 -23.84 -15.17
N ASN A 406 25.58 -24.59 -15.15
CA ASN A 406 25.13 -25.40 -16.28
C ASN A 406 24.81 -24.56 -17.51
N LYS A 407 24.22 -23.37 -17.32
CA LYS A 407 23.97 -22.42 -18.40
C LYS A 407 25.27 -21.89 -19.02
N ALA A 408 26.27 -21.60 -18.19
CA ALA A 408 27.60 -21.18 -18.64
C ALA A 408 28.29 -22.30 -19.44
N ILE A 409 28.25 -23.55 -18.94
CA ILE A 409 28.79 -24.72 -19.64
C ILE A 409 28.11 -24.92 -21.00
N ALA A 410 26.77 -24.87 -21.05
CA ALA A 410 26.02 -25.02 -22.29
C ALA A 410 26.38 -23.93 -23.32
N SER A 411 26.58 -22.69 -22.87
CA SER A 411 27.05 -21.58 -23.70
C SER A 411 28.47 -21.83 -24.24
N GLY A 412 29.38 -22.35 -23.41
CA GLY A 412 30.73 -22.73 -23.81
C GLY A 412 30.75 -23.83 -24.86
N VAL A 413 29.96 -24.90 -24.66
CA VAL A 413 29.83 -25.99 -25.64
C VAL A 413 29.31 -25.48 -26.97
N LYS A 414 28.33 -24.57 -26.97
CA LYS A 414 27.81 -23.94 -28.19
C LYS A 414 28.88 -23.13 -28.92
N ALA A 415 29.72 -22.40 -28.20
CA ALA A 415 30.83 -21.64 -28.79
C ALA A 415 31.91 -22.55 -29.39
N ILE A 416 32.24 -23.67 -28.73
CA ILE A 416 33.18 -24.67 -29.24
C ILE A 416 32.65 -25.31 -30.52
N LYS A 417 31.38 -25.75 -30.53
CA LYS A 417 30.74 -26.32 -31.73
C LYS A 417 30.77 -25.35 -32.90
N LYS A 418 30.46 -24.07 -32.66
CA LYS A 418 30.54 -23.02 -33.68
C LYS A 418 31.95 -22.90 -34.25
N ARG A 419 32.98 -22.81 -33.40
CA ARG A 419 34.39 -22.74 -33.86
C ARG A 419 34.79 -23.98 -34.65
N ALA A 420 34.40 -25.18 -34.23
CA ALA A 420 34.69 -26.41 -34.95
C ALA A 420 34.05 -26.41 -36.36
N THR A 421 32.80 -25.95 -36.48
CA THR A 421 32.14 -25.75 -37.78
C THR A 421 32.86 -24.72 -38.63
N ASP A 422 33.24 -23.58 -38.06
CA ASP A 422 33.97 -22.52 -38.77
C ASP A 422 35.31 -23.03 -39.32
N VAL A 423 36.06 -23.82 -38.54
CA VAL A 423 37.32 -24.46 -38.96
C VAL A 423 37.08 -25.51 -40.06
N SER A 424 36.08 -26.37 -39.90
CA SER A 424 35.73 -27.38 -40.91
C SER A 424 35.35 -26.76 -42.26
N ASN A 425 34.63 -25.62 -42.22
CA ASN A 425 34.25 -24.87 -43.41
C ASN A 425 35.44 -24.14 -44.06
N ALA A 426 36.43 -23.74 -43.27
CA ALA A 426 37.66 -23.16 -43.80
C ALA A 426 38.53 -24.22 -44.50
N LEU A 427 38.66 -25.41 -43.90
CA LEU A 427 39.43 -26.51 -44.46
C LEU A 427 38.85 -27.08 -45.76
N THR A 428 37.53 -27.02 -45.95
CA THR A 428 36.88 -27.49 -47.19
C THR A 428 36.96 -26.48 -48.35
N LYS A 429 37.43 -25.26 -48.10
CA LYS A 429 37.63 -24.22 -49.12
C LYS A 429 39.07 -24.13 -49.64
N VAL A 430 40.00 -24.80 -48.98
CA VAL A 430 41.39 -25.00 -49.41
C VAL A 430 41.43 -26.29 -50.21
#